data_AF-A0A3L9MBW6-F1
#
_entry.id   AF-A0A3L9MBW6-F1
#
_cell.length_a   1.000
_cell.length_b   1.000
_cell.length_c   1.000
_cell.angle_alpha   90.00
_cell.angle_beta   90.00
_cell.angle_gamma   90.00
#
_symmetry.space_group_name_H-M   'P 1'
#
loop_
_entity.id
_entity.type
_entity.pdbx_description
1 polymer ?
#
loop_
_entity_poly.entity_id
_entity_poly.type
_entity_poly.pdbx_seq_one_letter_code
_entity_poly.pdbx_strand_id
1 'polypeptide(L)'
;MNYNLLKRKLVNKTLCIVALYISAIFFMSCSDQSEVVKPLGQVRLEYPTAKYEKFNQNAPYTFDYSNFGEVKQGKQPNWFIVYYPKMKANIFLTYFPVSSKQDLIVKIKESEAFVQKQTVKASFISPQMFEFPEKRVFGTLYELGGESAINLQFHATDSVSNFISGSVYFSTEPKADSLAPAVEYIKKDVQHLIETLAWRK
;
A
#
# COMPACT_ATOMS: atom_id res chain seq x y z
N MET A 1 62.73 51.32 -48.45
CA MET A 1 61.96 50.05 -48.36
C MET A 1 61.17 50.07 -47.05
N ASN A 2 59.84 50.13 -47.12
CA ASN A 2 58.96 50.69 -46.08
C ASN A 2 58.59 49.67 -44.98
N TYR A 3 59.52 49.41 -44.06
CA TYR A 3 59.39 48.43 -42.97
C TYR A 3 58.18 48.72 -42.05
N ASN A 4 57.87 49.99 -41.80
CA ASN A 4 56.77 50.40 -40.91
C ASN A 4 55.36 50.12 -41.49
N LEU A 5 55.19 50.15 -42.81
CA LEU A 5 53.91 49.84 -43.47
C LEU A 5 53.61 48.33 -43.47
N LEU A 6 54.64 47.50 -43.64
CA LEU A 6 54.53 46.04 -43.53
C LEU A 6 54.21 45.61 -42.11
N LYS A 7 54.88 46.18 -41.09
CA LYS A 7 54.62 45.89 -39.67
C LYS A 7 53.19 46.27 -39.25
N ARG A 8 52.68 47.43 -39.71
CA ARG A 8 51.31 47.89 -39.43
C ARG A 8 50.23 47.04 -40.10
N LYS A 9 50.47 46.58 -41.35
CA LYS A 9 49.59 45.59 -42.01
C LYS A 9 49.61 44.24 -41.30
N LEU A 10 50.77 43.78 -40.82
CA LEU A 10 50.90 42.52 -40.10
C LEU A 10 50.18 42.56 -38.74
N VAL A 11 50.33 43.65 -37.99
CA VAL A 11 49.66 43.90 -36.70
C VAL A 11 48.14 44.00 -36.86
N ASN A 12 47.64 44.67 -37.90
CA ASN A 12 46.20 44.72 -38.16
C ASN A 12 45.64 43.35 -38.58
N LYS A 13 46.43 42.54 -39.31
CA LYS A 13 46.03 41.18 -39.71
C LYS A 13 46.00 40.23 -38.50
N THR A 14 46.97 40.31 -37.59
CA THR A 14 46.94 39.55 -36.33
C THR A 14 45.83 40.03 -35.40
N LEU A 15 45.55 41.34 -35.33
CA LEU A 15 44.43 41.87 -34.55
C LEU A 15 43.07 41.38 -35.08
N CYS A 16 42.89 41.31 -36.41
CA CYS A 16 41.69 40.72 -37.02
C CYS A 16 41.58 39.21 -36.75
N ILE A 17 42.68 38.45 -36.79
CA ILE A 17 42.66 37.01 -36.50
C ILE A 17 42.33 36.76 -35.03
N VAL A 18 42.89 37.55 -34.11
CA VAL A 18 42.58 37.47 -32.67
C VAL A 18 41.13 37.86 -32.40
N ALA A 19 40.61 38.90 -33.04
CA ALA A 19 39.20 39.28 -32.93
C ALA A 19 38.24 38.20 -33.49
N LEU A 20 38.64 37.50 -34.54
CA LEU A 20 37.87 36.41 -35.14
C LEU A 20 37.89 35.15 -34.26
N TYR A 21 39.01 34.87 -33.60
CA TYR A 21 39.11 33.82 -32.57
C TYR A 21 38.30 34.15 -31.31
N ILE A 22 38.28 35.40 -30.86
CA ILE A 22 37.49 35.82 -29.69
C ILE A 22 35.98 35.76 -29.99
N SER A 23 35.56 36.15 -31.20
CA SER A 23 34.17 36.04 -31.65
C SER A 23 33.67 34.59 -31.69
N ALA A 24 34.53 33.63 -32.08
CA ALA A 24 34.18 32.21 -32.12
C ALA A 24 33.88 31.60 -30.74
N ILE A 25 34.40 32.17 -29.65
CA ILE A 25 34.18 31.68 -28.28
C ILE A 25 32.77 32.08 -27.77
N PHE A 26 32.17 33.15 -28.31
CA PHE A 26 30.83 33.62 -27.89
C PHE A 26 29.67 32.77 -28.45
N PHE A 27 29.91 31.87 -29.40
CA PHE A 27 28.87 30.99 -29.97
C PHE A 27 28.81 29.59 -29.35
N MET A 28 29.62 29.30 -28.32
CA MET A 28 29.57 28.03 -27.58
C MET A 28 28.73 28.09 -26.29
N SER A 29 27.66 28.89 -26.26
CA SER A 29 26.60 28.70 -25.26
C SER A 29 25.62 27.66 -25.81
N CYS A 30 25.96 26.38 -25.62
CA CYS A 30 25.04 25.30 -25.83
C CYS A 30 24.05 25.32 -24.66
N SER A 31 22.77 25.56 -24.95
CA SER A 31 21.71 25.43 -23.97
C SER A 31 21.70 24.00 -23.44
N ASP A 32 21.95 23.82 -22.15
CA ASP A 32 21.55 22.62 -21.42
C ASP A 32 20.02 22.54 -21.44
N GLN A 33 19.46 22.12 -22.58
CA GLN A 33 18.20 21.42 -22.59
C GLN A 33 18.48 20.04 -22.02
N SER A 34 18.71 20.01 -20.70
CA SER A 34 18.26 18.88 -19.92
C SER A 34 16.75 18.86 -20.13
N GLU A 35 16.33 18.14 -21.16
CA GLU A 35 14.96 17.64 -21.24
C GLU A 35 14.81 16.78 -19.99
N VAL A 36 14.44 17.43 -18.89
CA VAL A 36 13.85 16.79 -17.74
C VAL A 36 12.56 16.23 -18.30
N VAL A 37 12.63 15.02 -18.83
CA VAL A 37 11.45 14.22 -19.15
C VAL A 37 10.62 14.27 -17.89
N LYS A 38 9.52 15.03 -17.90
CA LYS A 38 8.58 15.03 -16.79
C LYS A 38 8.33 13.56 -16.49
N PRO A 39 8.57 13.08 -15.25
CA PRO A 39 8.31 11.69 -14.94
C PRO A 39 6.87 11.44 -15.39
N LEU A 40 6.69 10.46 -16.29
CA LEU A 40 5.36 10.05 -16.75
C LEU A 40 4.57 9.81 -15.48
N GLY A 41 3.61 10.71 -15.18
CA GLY A 41 2.85 10.64 -13.95
C GLY A 41 2.28 9.23 -13.88
N GLN A 42 2.68 8.47 -12.86
CA GLN A 42 2.12 7.14 -12.66
C GLN A 42 0.60 7.33 -12.62
N VAL A 43 -0.10 6.68 -13.55
CA VAL A 43 -1.57 6.73 -13.60
C VAL A 43 -2.06 6.36 -12.21
N ARG A 44 -2.75 7.28 -11.54
CA ARG A 44 -3.36 7.00 -10.24
C ARG A 44 -4.31 5.83 -10.45
N LEU A 45 -4.02 4.72 -9.78
CA LEU A 45 -4.89 3.54 -9.86
C LEU A 45 -6.23 3.90 -9.23
N GLU A 46 -7.28 3.99 -10.03
CA GLU A 46 -8.66 4.09 -9.56
C GLU A 46 -9.32 2.72 -9.69
N TYR A 47 -9.85 2.24 -8.58
CA TYR A 47 -10.59 0.98 -8.56
C TYR A 47 -12.10 1.30 -8.62
N PRO A 48 -12.88 0.54 -9.41
CA PRO A 48 -14.32 0.73 -9.52
C PRO A 48 -15.01 0.41 -8.18
N THR A 49 -16.22 0.93 -7.96
CA THR A 49 -17.02 0.59 -6.77
C THR A 49 -17.28 -0.91 -6.67
N ALA A 50 -16.99 -1.50 -5.52
CA ALA A 50 -17.25 -2.91 -5.22
C ALA A 50 -18.74 -3.24 -5.33
N LYS A 51 -19.04 -4.43 -5.85
CA LYS A 51 -20.30 -5.12 -5.57
C LYS A 51 -19.99 -6.24 -4.59
N TYR A 52 -20.86 -6.44 -3.61
CA TYR A 52 -20.60 -7.41 -2.56
C TYR A 52 -21.41 -8.68 -2.77
N GLU A 53 -20.75 -9.81 -2.52
CA GLU A 53 -21.31 -11.14 -2.56
C GLU A 53 -21.20 -11.77 -1.18
N LYS A 54 -22.17 -12.62 -0.84
CA LYS A 54 -22.22 -13.26 0.47
C LYS A 54 -21.32 -14.49 0.49
N PHE A 55 -20.45 -14.56 1.50
CA PHE A 55 -19.65 -15.74 1.77
C PHE A 55 -20.54 -16.94 2.12
N ASN A 56 -20.49 -18.00 1.30
CA ASN A 56 -21.40 -19.14 1.36
C ASN A 56 -20.74 -20.49 1.66
N GLN A 57 -19.45 -20.53 2.02
CA GLN A 57 -18.75 -21.78 2.37
C GLN A 57 -19.23 -22.30 3.73
N ASN A 58 -19.05 -23.60 4.00
CA ASN A 58 -19.42 -24.21 5.28
C ASN A 58 -18.42 -23.78 6.38
N ALA A 59 -18.82 -22.79 7.20
CA ALA A 59 -18.02 -22.23 8.28
C ALA A 59 -18.94 -21.70 9.40
N PRO A 60 -18.46 -21.55 10.64
CA PRO A 60 -19.22 -20.99 11.77
C PRO A 60 -19.45 -19.47 11.66
N TYR A 61 -19.16 -18.86 10.51
CA TYR A 61 -19.33 -17.44 10.26
C TYR A 61 -19.64 -17.19 8.78
N THR A 62 -20.14 -15.99 8.51
CA THR A 62 -20.44 -15.46 7.18
C THR A 62 -20.20 -13.95 7.18
N PHE A 63 -19.92 -13.40 6.01
CA PHE A 63 -19.64 -11.99 5.78
C PHE A 63 -19.87 -11.71 4.30
N ASP A 64 -19.90 -10.45 3.93
CA ASP A 64 -19.92 -10.06 2.54
C ASP A 64 -18.50 -9.68 2.10
N TYR A 65 -18.15 -10.03 0.86
CA TYR A 65 -16.86 -9.73 0.26
C TYR A 65 -17.05 -9.21 -1.16
N SER A 66 -16.11 -8.40 -1.60
CA SER A 66 -16.15 -7.77 -2.90
C SER A 66 -16.02 -8.81 -4.01
N ASN A 67 -16.78 -8.64 -5.10
CA ASN A 67 -16.75 -9.48 -6.29
C ASN A 67 -15.42 -9.42 -7.06
N PHE A 68 -14.49 -8.57 -6.64
CA PHE A 68 -13.10 -8.56 -7.10
C PHE A 68 -12.20 -9.52 -6.31
N GLY A 69 -12.71 -10.07 -5.21
CA GLY A 69 -12.06 -11.06 -4.37
C GLY A 69 -12.42 -12.49 -4.79
N GLU A 70 -11.46 -13.39 -4.68
CA GLU A 70 -11.63 -14.83 -4.81
C GLU A 70 -11.47 -15.48 -3.45
N VAL A 71 -12.49 -16.22 -2.99
CA VAL A 71 -12.42 -16.97 -1.75
C VAL A 71 -11.68 -18.29 -1.97
N LYS A 72 -10.62 -18.52 -1.17
CA LYS A 72 -9.82 -19.74 -1.18
C LYS A 72 -9.81 -20.36 0.21
N GLN A 73 -9.81 -21.70 0.27
CA GLN A 73 -9.64 -22.41 1.53
C GLN A 73 -8.23 -22.17 2.08
N GLY A 74 -8.13 -21.88 3.37
CA GLY A 74 -6.88 -21.76 4.10
C GLY A 74 -6.29 -23.12 4.49
N LYS A 75 -5.21 -23.09 5.27
CA LYS A 75 -4.48 -24.31 5.68
C LYS A 75 -5.26 -25.21 6.65
N GLN A 76 -6.24 -24.66 7.36
CA GLN A 76 -7.05 -25.37 8.34
C GLN A 76 -8.53 -25.21 8.04
N PRO A 77 -9.40 -26.10 8.57
CA PRO A 77 -10.84 -25.93 8.49
C PRO A 77 -11.27 -24.57 9.03
N ASN A 78 -12.30 -23.97 8.40
CA ASN A 78 -12.83 -22.65 8.76
C ASN A 78 -11.85 -21.48 8.57
N TRP A 79 -10.66 -21.71 8.01
CA TRP A 79 -9.75 -20.65 7.61
C TRP A 79 -9.92 -20.38 6.13
N PHE A 80 -9.95 -19.12 5.75
CA PHE A 80 -10.17 -18.71 4.36
C PHE A 80 -9.25 -17.56 4.00
N ILE A 81 -9.06 -17.38 2.71
CA ILE A 81 -8.30 -16.27 2.13
C ILE A 81 -9.23 -15.59 1.14
N VAL A 82 -9.45 -14.28 1.29
CA VAL A 82 -10.04 -13.47 0.22
C VAL A 82 -8.88 -12.86 -0.57
N TYR A 83 -8.62 -13.42 -1.76
CA TYR A 83 -7.53 -13.01 -2.62
C TYR A 83 -8.01 -11.98 -3.64
N TYR A 84 -7.32 -10.84 -3.76
CA TYR A 84 -7.63 -9.79 -4.73
C TYR A 84 -6.53 -9.73 -5.80
N PRO A 85 -6.69 -10.42 -6.95
CA PRO A 85 -5.62 -10.51 -7.96
C PRO A 85 -5.16 -9.14 -8.48
N LYS A 86 -6.10 -8.24 -8.75
CA LYS A 86 -5.82 -6.89 -9.30
C LYS A 86 -5.11 -5.95 -8.32
N MET A 87 -5.28 -6.19 -7.03
CA MET A 87 -4.67 -5.37 -5.96
C MET A 87 -3.46 -6.08 -5.34
N LYS A 88 -3.20 -7.33 -5.74
CA LYS A 88 -2.17 -8.21 -5.17
C LYS A 88 -2.29 -8.29 -3.64
N ALA A 89 -3.51 -8.32 -3.14
CA ALA A 89 -3.81 -8.31 -1.72
C ALA A 89 -4.42 -9.64 -1.28
N ASN A 90 -4.15 -10.04 -0.05
CA ASN A 90 -4.72 -11.23 0.58
C ASN A 90 -5.28 -10.83 1.94
N ILE A 91 -6.55 -11.10 2.17
CA ILE A 91 -7.17 -11.04 3.50
C ILE A 91 -7.19 -12.46 4.04
N PHE A 92 -6.34 -12.77 5.01
CA PHE A 92 -6.34 -14.06 5.68
C PHE A 92 -7.32 -14.03 6.84
N LEU A 93 -8.28 -14.94 6.83
CA LEU A 93 -9.29 -15.13 7.87
C LEU A 93 -8.98 -16.41 8.64
N THR A 94 -8.68 -16.26 9.92
CA THR A 94 -8.22 -17.34 10.79
C THR A 94 -9.19 -17.49 11.94
N TYR A 95 -9.95 -18.59 11.94
CA TYR A 95 -10.98 -18.86 12.94
C TYR A 95 -10.46 -19.75 14.06
N PHE A 96 -10.87 -19.44 15.29
CA PHE A 96 -10.59 -20.22 16.48
C PHE A 96 -11.87 -20.40 17.32
N PRO A 97 -12.23 -21.63 17.71
CA PRO A 97 -13.22 -21.82 18.75
C PRO A 97 -12.67 -21.32 20.09
N VAL A 98 -13.54 -20.74 20.91
CA VAL A 98 -13.24 -20.25 22.25
C VAL A 98 -13.83 -21.22 23.26
N SER A 99 -12.97 -21.74 24.15
CA SER A 99 -13.38 -22.78 25.12
C SER A 99 -13.70 -22.21 26.51
N SER A 100 -13.22 -21.00 26.82
CA SER A 100 -13.42 -20.35 28.11
C SER A 100 -13.14 -18.85 28.02
N LYS A 101 -13.52 -18.09 29.05
CA LYS A 101 -13.19 -16.66 29.18
C LYS A 101 -11.67 -16.42 29.20
N GLN A 102 -10.91 -17.30 29.86
CA GLN A 102 -9.45 -17.22 29.90
C GLN A 102 -8.83 -17.45 28.52
N ASP A 103 -9.33 -18.44 27.77
CA ASP A 103 -8.91 -18.70 26.39
C ASP A 103 -9.18 -17.49 25.49
N LEU A 104 -10.36 -16.87 25.60
CA LEU A 104 -10.68 -15.63 24.87
C LEU A 104 -9.66 -14.51 25.15
N ILE A 105 -9.35 -14.27 26.43
CA ILE A 105 -8.38 -13.25 26.84
C ILE A 105 -7.00 -13.54 26.24
N VAL A 106 -6.58 -14.80 26.22
CA VAL A 106 -5.31 -15.21 25.60
C VAL A 106 -5.32 -14.91 24.10
N LYS A 107 -6.37 -15.30 23.37
CA LYS A 107 -6.46 -15.05 21.93
C LYS A 107 -6.45 -13.56 21.57
N ILE A 108 -7.13 -12.73 22.36
CA ILE A 108 -7.09 -11.26 22.19
C ILE A 108 -5.64 -10.76 22.38
N LYS A 109 -4.98 -11.15 23.47
CA LYS A 109 -3.59 -10.77 23.73
C LYS A 109 -2.61 -11.25 22.66
N GLU A 110 -2.80 -12.45 22.14
CA GLU A 110 -1.98 -12.98 21.04
C GLU A 110 -2.18 -12.18 19.75
N SER A 111 -3.42 -11.82 19.43
CA SER A 111 -3.74 -10.95 18.29
C SER A 111 -3.11 -9.57 18.44
N GLU A 112 -3.16 -8.97 19.64
CA GLU A 112 -2.53 -7.68 19.93
C GLU A 112 -1.00 -7.75 19.86
N ALA A 113 -0.41 -8.79 20.46
CA ALA A 113 1.03 -9.02 20.41
C ALA A 113 1.53 -9.23 18.97
N PHE A 114 0.71 -9.86 18.11
CA PHE A 114 1.03 -10.01 16.70
C PHE A 114 1.11 -8.66 15.98
N VAL A 115 0.15 -7.75 16.21
CA VAL A 115 0.21 -6.36 15.70
C VAL A 115 1.47 -5.67 16.18
N GLN A 116 1.76 -5.76 17.48
CA GLN A 116 2.93 -5.13 18.09
C GLN A 116 4.25 -5.61 17.47
N LYS A 117 4.34 -6.87 17.03
CA LYS A 117 5.54 -7.40 16.34
C LYS A 117 5.72 -6.81 14.93
N GLN A 118 4.64 -6.46 14.24
CA GLN A 118 4.72 -5.82 12.91
C GLN A 118 5.14 -4.35 13.00
N THR A 119 4.97 -3.71 14.16
CA THR A 119 5.29 -2.29 14.36
C THR A 119 6.75 -1.93 14.16
N VAL A 120 7.67 -2.89 14.22
CA VAL A 120 9.11 -2.64 14.06
C VAL A 120 9.40 -1.90 12.73
N LYS A 121 8.54 -2.07 11.71
CA LYS A 121 8.62 -1.39 10.42
C LYS A 121 7.48 -0.39 10.16
N ALA A 122 6.54 -0.25 11.09
CA ALA A 122 5.39 0.63 10.91
C ALA A 122 5.70 2.03 11.42
N SER A 123 5.26 3.06 10.69
CA SER A 123 5.38 4.46 11.12
C SER A 123 4.32 4.84 12.15
N PHE A 124 3.18 4.15 12.14
CA PHE A 124 2.10 4.34 13.13
C PHE A 124 1.25 3.07 13.29
N ILE A 125 0.52 2.99 14.41
CA ILE A 125 -0.62 2.09 14.62
C ILE A 125 -1.83 2.93 14.98
N SER A 126 -2.95 2.68 14.32
CA SER A 126 -4.24 3.28 14.66
C SER A 126 -5.25 2.19 15.05
N PRO A 127 -5.50 1.97 16.36
CA PRO A 127 -6.53 1.04 16.82
C PRO A 127 -7.92 1.69 16.76
N GLN A 128 -8.90 0.94 16.25
CA GLN A 128 -10.31 1.31 16.19
C GLN A 128 -11.16 0.16 16.71
N MET A 129 -11.83 0.36 17.83
CA MET A 129 -12.80 -0.60 18.36
C MET A 129 -14.10 -0.55 17.56
N PHE A 130 -14.76 -1.70 17.42
CA PHE A 130 -16.09 -1.80 16.82
C PHE A 130 -16.96 -2.76 17.62
N GLU A 131 -18.25 -2.44 17.66
CA GLU A 131 -19.25 -3.21 18.39
C GLU A 131 -20.55 -3.25 17.60
N PHE A 132 -21.06 -4.46 17.36
CA PHE A 132 -22.37 -4.71 16.76
C PHE A 132 -23.18 -5.61 17.70
N PRO A 133 -23.83 -5.04 18.74
CA PRO A 133 -24.51 -5.81 19.78
C PRO A 133 -25.58 -6.77 19.24
N GLU A 134 -26.34 -6.34 18.23
CA GLU A 134 -27.40 -7.15 17.60
C GLU A 134 -26.87 -8.43 16.94
N LYS A 135 -25.67 -8.35 16.35
CA LYS A 135 -24.97 -9.48 15.71
C LYS A 135 -24.06 -10.23 16.69
N ARG A 136 -23.88 -9.70 17.90
CA ARG A 136 -22.85 -10.09 18.87
C ARG A 136 -21.47 -10.15 18.22
N VAL A 137 -21.05 -9.07 17.58
CA VAL A 137 -19.71 -8.97 16.99
C VAL A 137 -18.97 -7.83 17.65
N PHE A 138 -17.89 -8.14 18.35
CA PHE A 138 -17.06 -7.18 19.09
C PHE A 138 -15.60 -7.38 18.75
N GLY A 139 -14.83 -6.31 18.65
CA GLY A 139 -13.40 -6.44 18.40
C GLY A 139 -12.70 -5.13 18.09
N THR A 140 -11.50 -5.25 17.54
CA THR A 140 -10.61 -4.12 17.22
C THR A 140 -10.01 -4.31 15.85
N LEU A 141 -10.04 -3.25 15.03
CA LEU A 141 -9.30 -3.08 13.79
C LEU A 141 -8.05 -2.25 14.07
N TYR A 142 -6.91 -2.67 13.57
CA TYR A 142 -5.63 -1.98 13.63
C TYR A 142 -5.20 -1.64 12.21
N GLU A 143 -4.96 -0.37 11.97
CA GLU A 143 -4.30 0.11 10.76
C GLU A 143 -2.84 0.39 11.05
N LEU A 144 -1.95 -0.15 10.20
CA LEU A 144 -0.51 0.02 10.29
C LEU A 144 -0.03 0.73 9.03
N GLY A 145 0.53 1.92 9.20
CA GLY A 145 1.11 2.69 8.10
C GLY A 145 2.63 2.55 8.01
N GLY A 146 3.20 3.05 6.92
CA GLY A 146 4.63 2.94 6.63
C GLY A 146 4.97 1.65 5.88
N GLU A 147 6.22 1.18 6.02
CA GLU A 147 6.75 0.01 5.31
C GLU A 147 6.38 -1.33 5.97
N SER A 148 5.27 -1.37 6.71
CA SER A 148 4.79 -2.59 7.34
C SER A 148 4.37 -3.62 6.29
N ALA A 149 4.72 -4.89 6.52
CA ALA A 149 4.26 -6.01 5.68
C ALA A 149 2.76 -6.28 5.83
N ILE A 150 2.16 -5.80 6.93
CA ILE A 150 0.73 -5.87 7.22
C ILE A 150 0.19 -4.45 7.32
N ASN A 151 -0.83 -4.12 6.54
CA ASN A 151 -1.43 -2.78 6.56
C ASN A 151 -2.70 -2.73 7.44
N LEU A 152 -3.40 -3.85 7.56
CA LEU A 152 -4.63 -3.97 8.34
C LEU A 152 -4.64 -5.30 9.08
N GLN A 153 -5.00 -5.27 10.36
CA GLN A 153 -5.24 -6.44 11.19
C GLN A 153 -6.51 -6.22 11.98
N PHE A 154 -7.38 -7.21 12.11
CA PHE A 154 -8.47 -7.15 13.08
C PHE A 154 -8.65 -8.46 13.82
N HIS A 155 -9.40 -8.41 14.91
CA HIS A 155 -10.03 -9.58 15.48
C HIS A 155 -11.50 -9.28 15.77
N ALA A 156 -12.34 -10.31 15.79
CA ALA A 156 -13.75 -10.22 16.17
C ALA A 156 -14.17 -11.47 16.96
N THR A 157 -15.08 -11.29 17.91
CA THR A 157 -15.62 -12.36 18.77
C THR A 157 -17.09 -12.13 19.11
N ASP A 158 -17.80 -13.20 19.46
CA ASP A 158 -19.12 -13.16 20.10
C ASP A 158 -19.07 -13.10 21.63
N SER A 159 -17.85 -12.99 22.17
CA SER A 159 -17.52 -13.00 23.59
C SER A 159 -17.78 -14.34 24.30
N VAL A 160 -18.10 -15.42 23.57
CA VAL A 160 -18.50 -16.70 24.14
C VAL A 160 -17.76 -17.88 23.50
N SER A 161 -17.94 -18.12 22.21
CA SER A 161 -17.46 -19.34 21.54
C SER A 161 -16.73 -19.10 20.23
N ASN A 162 -16.85 -17.91 19.63
CA ASN A 162 -16.28 -17.61 18.33
C ASN A 162 -15.18 -16.55 18.45
N PHE A 163 -14.04 -16.79 17.81
CA PHE A 163 -13.00 -15.79 17.61
C PHE A 163 -12.47 -15.90 16.18
N ILE A 164 -12.40 -14.79 15.47
CA ILE A 164 -11.79 -14.71 14.14
C ILE A 164 -10.76 -13.59 14.12
N SER A 165 -9.62 -13.85 13.50
CA SER A 165 -8.61 -12.85 13.22
C SER A 165 -8.46 -12.66 11.72
N GLY A 166 -8.36 -11.41 11.28
CA GLY A 166 -8.15 -11.03 9.90
C GLY A 166 -6.83 -10.29 9.73
N SER A 167 -6.03 -10.66 8.75
CA SER A 167 -4.75 -9.97 8.44
C SER A 167 -4.61 -9.71 6.94
N VAL A 168 -4.20 -8.49 6.59
CA VAL A 168 -4.07 -8.06 5.19
C VAL A 168 -2.61 -7.93 4.79
N TYR A 169 -2.23 -8.67 3.76
CA TYR A 169 -0.90 -8.62 3.16
C TYR A 169 -0.97 -8.25 1.68
N PHE A 170 -0.08 -7.36 1.26
CA PHE A 170 0.15 -7.06 -0.15
C PHE A 170 1.38 -7.81 -0.65
N SER A 171 1.27 -8.46 -1.80
CA SER A 171 2.35 -9.28 -2.40
C SER A 171 3.39 -8.47 -3.17
N THR A 172 3.38 -7.14 -3.06
CA THR A 172 4.35 -6.24 -3.71
C THR A 172 5.32 -5.68 -2.69
N GLU A 173 6.53 -5.37 -3.12
CA GLU A 173 7.47 -4.61 -2.30
C GLU A 173 6.81 -3.32 -1.77
N PRO A 174 7.06 -2.95 -0.50
CA PRO A 174 6.46 -1.79 0.15
C PRO A 174 7.02 -0.48 -0.43
N LYS A 175 6.64 -0.16 -1.66
CA LYS A 175 6.72 1.21 -2.17
C LYS A 175 5.39 1.89 -1.86
N ALA A 176 5.35 2.62 -0.75
CA ALA A 176 4.14 3.17 -0.16
C ALA A 176 3.25 3.93 -1.17
N ASP A 177 3.86 4.77 -2.02
CA ASP A 177 3.12 5.63 -2.96
C ASP A 177 2.37 4.83 -4.05
N SER A 178 2.92 3.70 -4.49
CA SER A 178 2.28 2.86 -5.51
C SER A 178 1.18 1.96 -4.93
N LEU A 179 1.22 1.69 -3.62
CA LEU A 179 0.24 0.82 -2.94
C LEU A 179 -0.95 1.57 -2.36
N ALA A 180 -0.82 2.87 -2.09
CA ALA A 180 -1.83 3.64 -1.38
C ALA A 180 -3.27 3.47 -1.92
N PRO A 181 -3.54 3.48 -3.25
CA PRO A 181 -4.90 3.27 -3.75
C PRO A 181 -5.44 1.87 -3.47
N ALA A 182 -4.57 0.85 -3.51
CA ALA A 182 -4.96 -0.54 -3.24
C ALA A 182 -5.21 -0.76 -1.74
N VAL A 183 -4.37 -0.16 -0.89
CA VAL A 183 -4.54 -0.18 0.57
C VAL A 183 -5.86 0.47 0.96
N GLU A 184 -6.15 1.66 0.43
CA GLU A 184 -7.40 2.37 0.73
C GLU A 184 -8.63 1.61 0.24
N TYR A 185 -8.54 0.95 -0.92
CA TYR A 185 -9.62 0.11 -1.43
C TYR A 185 -9.88 -1.10 -0.52
N ILE A 186 -8.83 -1.86 -0.20
CA ILE A 186 -8.93 -3.04 0.65
C ILE A 186 -9.37 -2.67 2.08
N LYS A 187 -9.00 -1.48 2.57
CA LYS A 187 -9.49 -0.95 3.84
C LYS A 187 -11.00 -0.85 3.89
N LYS A 188 -11.62 -0.29 2.85
CA LYS A 188 -13.08 -0.21 2.74
C LYS A 188 -13.73 -1.59 2.69
N ASP A 189 -13.13 -2.52 1.94
CA ASP A 189 -13.63 -3.89 1.85
C ASP A 189 -13.48 -4.65 3.18
N VAL A 190 -12.42 -4.43 3.94
CA VAL A 190 -12.25 -4.99 5.30
C VAL A 190 -13.29 -4.40 6.27
N GLN A 191 -13.54 -3.09 6.21
CA GLN A 191 -14.58 -2.46 7.02
C GLN A 191 -15.96 -3.05 6.70
N HIS A 192 -16.30 -3.17 5.42
CA HIS A 192 -17.56 -3.79 5.00
C HIS A 192 -17.66 -5.26 5.44
N LEU A 193 -16.57 -6.02 5.34
CA LEU A 193 -16.49 -7.40 5.83
C LEU A 193 -16.78 -7.47 7.34
N ILE A 194 -16.18 -6.58 8.14
CA ILE A 194 -16.40 -6.50 9.59
C ILE A 194 -17.86 -6.13 9.89
N GLU A 195 -18.42 -5.14 9.19
CA GLU A 195 -19.81 -4.69 9.37
C GLU A 195 -20.83 -5.78 9.03
N THR A 196 -20.53 -6.63 8.05
CA THR A 196 -21.42 -7.71 7.58
C THR A 196 -21.15 -9.06 8.25
N LEU A 197 -20.08 -9.16 9.05
CA LEU A 197 -19.73 -10.36 9.79
C LEU A 197 -20.90 -10.81 10.67
N ALA A 198 -21.22 -12.10 10.60
CA ALA A 198 -22.23 -12.74 11.42
C ALA A 198 -21.84 -14.20 11.72
N TRP A 199 -22.19 -14.66 12.91
CA TRP A 199 -21.94 -16.03 13.36
C TRP A 199 -23.06 -16.95 12.87
N ARG A 200 -22.69 -18.17 12.44
CA ARG A 200 -23.66 -19.24 12.14
C ARG A 200 -23.80 -20.14 13.35
N LYS A 201 -25.03 -20.60 13.61
CA LYS A 201 -25.35 -21.57 14.66
C LYS A 201 -25.24 -22.98 14.12
#